data_AF-A0A3B8IFU4-F1
#
_entry.id   AF-A0A3B8IFU4-F1
#
_cell.length_a   1.000
_cell.length_b   1.000
_cell.length_c   1.000
_cell.angle_alpha   90.00
_cell.angle_beta   90.00
_cell.angle_gamma   90.00
#
_symmetry.space_group_name_H-M   'P 1'
#
loop_
_entity.id
_entity.type
_entity.pdbx_description
1 polymer ?
#
loop_
_entity_poly.entity_id
_entity_poly.type
_entity_poly.pdbx_seq_one_letter_code
_entity_poly.pdbx_strand_id
1 'polypeptide(L)'
;MNLFRRFCRPEYVEDIEGDLHERYQLRLQRQGRAKAYRRFIKEVLLLFRPGIVRPLFKIRSNSIDMFKINLKIAFRNIRRYQRTFLINLIGLSTGLASVLFIYLWVQDEKKVDQGFTDGDQLYQVMIFSQQPDQVHKSDALPLPLGNYLREEIPQLDKVTMTSGIWQQLHLEANGTKVKVAGQMAEPEYFTLLDYPFLAGDPATAL
;
A
#
# COMPACT_ATOMS: atom_id res chain seq x y z
N MET A 1 47.89 -17.54 22.59
CA MET A 1 48.20 -16.11 22.76
C MET A 1 47.66 -15.23 21.62
N ASN A 2 47.72 -15.63 20.33
CA ASN A 2 47.22 -14.78 19.21
C ASN A 2 45.73 -14.35 19.29
N LEU A 3 44.86 -15.18 19.87
CA LEU A 3 43.45 -14.82 20.07
C LEU A 3 43.29 -13.66 21.07
N PHE A 4 44.09 -13.64 22.15
CA PHE A 4 44.00 -12.64 23.22
C PHE A 4 44.45 -11.25 22.72
N ARG A 5 45.56 -11.20 21.97
CA ARG A 5 46.04 -9.95 21.32
C ARG A 5 45.03 -9.35 20.35
N ARG A 6 44.17 -10.18 19.73
CA ARG A 6 43.14 -9.74 18.79
C ARG A 6 41.91 -9.13 19.48
N PHE A 7 41.60 -9.57 20.70
CA PHE A 7 40.42 -9.13 21.46
C PHE A 7 40.72 -7.97 22.44
N CYS A 8 41.92 -7.93 23.02
CA CYS A 8 42.29 -6.99 24.06
C CYS A 8 42.81 -5.66 23.48
N ARG A 9 42.53 -4.54 24.16
CA ARG A 9 43.10 -3.21 23.81
C ARG A 9 44.62 -3.27 23.87
N PRO A 10 45.35 -2.66 22.91
CA PRO A 10 46.79 -2.81 22.82
C PRO A 10 47.50 -2.30 24.08
N GLU A 11 46.93 -1.30 24.74
CA GLU A 11 47.42 -0.71 26.00
C GLU A 11 47.46 -1.68 27.19
N TYR A 12 46.63 -2.73 27.21
CA TYR A 12 46.56 -3.68 28.34
C TYR A 12 47.04 -5.08 27.97
N VAL A 13 47.41 -5.32 26.71
CA VAL A 13 47.79 -6.65 26.22
C VAL A 13 49.08 -7.14 26.88
N GLU A 14 50.08 -6.27 26.97
CA GLU A 14 51.43 -6.65 27.41
C GLU A 14 51.44 -6.96 28.91
N ASP A 15 50.86 -6.09 29.73
CA ASP A 15 50.77 -6.26 31.19
C ASP A 15 49.97 -7.52 31.57
N ILE A 16 48.83 -7.76 30.91
CA ILE A 16 47.97 -8.90 31.22
C ILE A 16 48.59 -10.23 30.73
N GLU A 17 49.26 -10.23 29.57
CA GLU A 17 49.96 -11.41 29.05
C GLU A 17 51.14 -11.79 29.95
N GLY A 18 51.88 -10.80 30.47
CA GLY A 18 52.95 -10.98 31.43
C GLY A 18 52.48 -11.60 32.75
N ASP A 19 51.50 -11.00 33.41
CA ASP A 19 50.98 -11.48 34.71
C ASP A 19 50.37 -12.89 34.60
N LEU A 20 49.66 -13.19 33.51
CA LEU A 20 49.12 -14.53 33.26
C LEU A 20 50.23 -15.58 33.11
N HIS A 21 51.34 -15.24 32.46
CA HIS A 21 52.44 -16.17 32.24
C HIS A 21 53.23 -16.40 33.53
N GLU A 22 53.49 -15.35 34.31
CA GLU A 22 54.16 -15.44 35.61
C GLU A 22 53.36 -16.31 36.59
N ARG A 23 52.06 -16.05 36.74
CA ARG A 23 51.17 -16.83 37.61
C ARG A 23 51.03 -18.28 37.16
N TYR A 24 51.12 -18.55 35.85
CA TYR A 24 51.13 -19.92 35.33
C TYR A 24 52.43 -20.65 35.70
N GLN A 25 53.60 -20.03 35.52
CA GLN A 25 54.90 -20.65 35.85
C GLN A 25 55.02 -20.93 37.35
N LEU A 26 54.61 -19.99 38.21
CA LEU A 26 54.58 -20.18 39.66
C LEU A 26 53.70 -21.36 40.09
N ARG A 27 52.57 -21.57 39.41
CA ARG A 27 51.66 -22.69 39.69
C ARG A 27 52.17 -24.01 39.12
N LEU A 28 52.93 -23.96 38.02
CA LEU A 28 53.57 -25.13 37.42
C LEU A 28 54.52 -25.80 38.40
N GLN A 29 55.30 -24.99 39.12
CA GLN A 29 56.27 -25.45 40.13
C GLN A 29 55.59 -26.00 41.39
N ARG A 30 54.43 -25.45 41.80
CA ARG A 30 53.77 -25.83 43.07
C ARG A 30 52.69 -26.91 42.95
N GLN A 31 51.97 -27.03 41.83
CA GLN A 31 50.71 -27.79 41.76
C GLN A 31 50.61 -28.76 40.56
N GLY A 32 51.69 -28.93 39.80
CA GLY A 32 51.76 -29.84 38.64
C GLY A 32 51.06 -29.31 37.38
N ARG A 33 51.49 -29.81 36.21
CA ARG A 33 51.10 -29.30 34.87
C ARG A 33 49.59 -29.21 34.64
N ALA A 34 48.84 -30.28 34.94
CA ALA A 34 47.43 -30.37 34.60
C ALA A 34 46.54 -29.37 35.37
N LYS A 35 46.84 -29.14 36.66
CA LYS A 35 46.06 -28.24 37.51
C LYS A 35 46.38 -26.77 37.22
N ALA A 36 47.65 -26.46 36.92
CA ALA A 36 48.06 -25.13 36.49
C ALA A 36 47.38 -24.71 35.18
N TYR A 37 47.31 -25.63 34.21
CA TYR A 37 46.72 -25.35 32.89
C TYR A 37 45.21 -25.09 32.93
N ARG A 38 44.44 -25.90 33.68
CA ARG A 38 42.99 -25.68 33.85
C ARG A 38 42.69 -24.32 34.48
N ARG A 39 43.51 -23.88 35.43
CA ARG A 39 43.33 -22.60 36.13
C ARG A 39 43.69 -21.41 35.24
N PHE A 40 44.74 -21.57 34.42
CA PHE A 40 45.11 -20.60 33.39
C PHE A 40 43.98 -20.38 32.37
N ILE A 41 43.38 -21.45 31.84
CA ILE A 41 42.23 -21.34 30.92
C ILE A 41 41.06 -20.60 31.58
N LYS A 42 40.76 -20.91 32.85
CA LYS A 42 39.67 -20.24 33.58
C LYS A 42 39.90 -18.74 33.71
N GLU A 43 41.13 -18.31 33.99
CA GLU A 43 41.48 -16.88 34.09
C GLU A 43 41.41 -16.16 32.74
N VAL A 44 41.90 -16.80 31.67
CA VAL A 44 41.78 -16.27 30.30
C VAL A 44 40.32 -16.09 29.88
N LEU A 45 39.44 -17.05 30.21
CA LEU A 45 38.00 -16.96 29.93
C LEU A 45 37.32 -15.86 30.76
N LEU A 46 37.69 -15.69 32.03
CA LEU A 46 37.17 -14.62 32.88
C LEU A 46 37.59 -13.21 32.42
N LEU A 47 38.66 -13.12 31.63
CA LEU A 47 39.18 -11.88 31.06
C LEU A 47 38.40 -11.37 29.84
N PHE A 48 37.49 -12.17 29.27
CA PHE A 48 36.51 -11.74 28.26
C PHE A 48 35.39 -10.86 28.86
N ARG A 49 35.74 -9.90 29.73
CA ARG A 49 34.80 -8.93 30.30
C ARG A 49 34.68 -7.71 29.37
N PRO A 50 33.46 -7.18 29.11
CA PRO A 50 33.23 -6.12 28.12
C PRO A 50 34.00 -4.79 28.35
N GLY A 51 34.65 -4.59 29.51
CA GLY A 51 35.50 -3.43 29.77
C GLY A 51 36.92 -3.50 29.17
N ILE A 52 37.46 -4.70 28.95
CA ILE A 52 38.84 -4.92 28.43
C ILE A 52 38.80 -5.17 26.92
N VAL A 53 37.67 -5.68 26.43
CA VAL A 53 37.41 -5.92 25.01
C VAL A 53 37.32 -4.57 24.28
N ARG A 54 37.96 -4.46 23.11
CA ARG A 54 37.83 -3.26 22.26
C ARG A 54 36.35 -3.09 21.89
N PRO A 55 35.78 -1.86 21.92
CA PRO A 55 34.41 -1.65 21.45
C PRO A 55 34.34 -2.04 19.97
N LEU A 56 33.64 -3.15 19.68
CA LEU A 56 33.56 -3.76 18.35
C LEU A 56 32.80 -2.88 17.33
N PHE A 57 31.96 -1.95 17.82
CA PHE A 57 31.21 -1.03 17.00
C PHE A 57 31.30 0.38 17.57
N LYS A 58 32.14 1.22 16.95
CA LYS A 58 32.11 2.67 17.14
C LYS A 58 31.15 3.24 16.09
N ILE A 59 29.85 3.23 16.37
CA ILE A 59 28.85 3.84 15.49
C ILE A 59 29.07 5.37 15.57
N ARG A 60 29.79 5.91 14.59
CA ARG A 60 30.04 7.35 14.48
C ARG A 60 28.77 8.01 13.92
N SER A 61 27.85 8.37 14.80
CA SER A 61 26.51 8.89 14.50
C SER A 61 26.51 10.36 14.03
N ASN A 62 27.42 10.75 13.14
CA ASN A 62 27.54 12.14 12.69
C ASN A 62 26.29 12.59 11.89
N SER A 63 25.70 11.68 11.10
CA SER A 63 24.55 12.02 10.24
C SER A 63 23.28 12.30 11.04
N ILE A 64 23.04 11.55 12.12
CA ILE A 64 21.84 11.72 12.95
C ILE A 64 21.92 13.02 13.76
N ASP A 65 23.11 13.35 14.29
CA ASP A 65 23.28 14.58 15.06
C ASP A 65 23.24 15.83 14.18
N MET A 66 23.78 15.76 12.95
CA MET A 66 23.59 16.79 11.94
C MET A 66 22.12 17.00 11.56
N PHE A 67 21.34 15.92 11.40
CA PHE A 67 19.90 16.01 11.09
C PHE A 67 19.11 16.69 12.21
N LYS A 68 19.40 16.35 13.48
CA LYS A 68 18.79 17.01 14.65
C LYS A 68 19.11 18.52 14.68
N ILE A 69 20.34 18.88 14.38
CA ILE A 69 20.77 20.29 14.32
C ILE A 69 20.03 21.04 13.20
N ASN A 70 19.98 20.46 12.00
CA ASN A 70 19.29 21.06 10.87
C ASN A 70 17.77 21.21 11.12
N LEU A 71 17.12 20.21 11.71
CA LEU A 71 15.71 20.32 12.12
C LEU A 71 15.48 21.41 13.17
N LYS A 72 16.38 21.52 14.15
CA LYS A 72 16.32 22.56 15.19
C LYS A 72 16.48 23.96 14.60
N ILE A 73 17.37 24.13 13.63
CA ILE A 73 17.56 25.39 12.89
C ILE A 73 16.33 25.70 12.05
N ALA A 74 15.80 24.73 11.31
CA ALA A 74 14.59 24.89 10.51
C ALA A 74 13.39 25.33 11.36
N PHE A 75 13.16 24.71 12.52
CA PHE A 75 12.06 25.07 13.41
C PHE A 75 12.20 26.49 14.00
N ARG A 76 13.43 26.90 14.37
CA ARG A 76 13.69 28.30 14.78
C ARG A 76 13.42 29.28 13.63
N ASN A 77 13.75 28.91 12.40
CA ASN A 77 13.54 29.75 11.24
C ASN A 77 12.04 29.92 10.93
N ILE A 78 11.27 28.83 11.01
CA ILE A 78 9.80 28.84 10.86
C ILE A 78 9.15 29.76 11.91
N ARG A 79 9.56 29.66 13.18
CA ARG A 79 9.06 30.55 14.25
C ARG A 79 9.41 32.02 14.02
N ARG A 80 10.60 32.32 13.45
CA ARG A 80 11.04 33.69 13.17
C ARG A 80 10.27 34.33 12.01
N TYR A 81 9.98 33.56 10.96
CA TYR A 81 9.33 34.04 9.73
C TYR A 81 7.92 33.44 9.52
N GLN A 82 7.12 33.39 10.58
CA GLN A 82 5.81 32.72 10.61
C GLN A 82 4.81 33.21 9.55
N ARG A 83 4.76 34.52 9.25
CA ARG A 83 3.77 35.09 8.32
C ARG A 83 4.03 34.64 6.87
N THR A 84 5.26 34.78 6.40
CA THR A 84 5.68 34.36 5.07
C THR A 84 5.61 32.84 4.92
N PHE A 85 6.01 32.10 5.96
CA PHE A 85 5.88 30.65 5.98
C PHE A 85 4.42 30.20 5.86
N LEU A 86 3.48 30.84 6.59
CA LEU A 86 2.06 30.52 6.52
C LEU A 86 1.45 30.75 5.13
N ILE A 87 1.75 31.89 4.49
CA ILE A 87 1.24 32.19 3.15
C ILE A 87 1.74 31.15 2.13
N ASN A 88 3.03 30.83 2.17
CA ASN A 88 3.61 29.83 1.26
C ASN A 88 3.08 28.43 1.54
N LEU A 89 2.91 28.07 2.82
CA LEU A 89 2.37 26.78 3.21
C LEU A 89 0.92 26.62 2.75
N ILE A 90 0.07 27.62 2.96
CA ILE A 90 -1.34 27.60 2.55
C ILE A 90 -1.45 27.53 1.03
N GLY A 91 -0.67 28.32 0.28
CA GLY A 91 -0.69 28.27 -1.19
C GLY A 91 -0.31 26.90 -1.72
N LEU A 92 0.80 26.32 -1.22
CA LEU A 92 1.26 25.00 -1.60
C LEU A 92 0.25 23.91 -1.19
N SER A 93 -0.25 23.95 0.04
CA SER A 93 -1.18 22.94 0.56
C SER A 93 -2.51 22.96 -0.19
N THR A 94 -3.02 24.15 -0.52
CA THR A 94 -4.27 24.31 -1.26
C THR A 94 -4.13 23.78 -2.69
N GLY A 95 -3.03 24.09 -3.37
CA GLY A 95 -2.75 23.54 -4.70
C GLY A 95 -2.67 22.00 -4.70
N LEU A 96 -1.97 21.44 -3.72
CA LEU A 96 -1.88 19.98 -3.55
C LEU A 96 -3.25 19.36 -3.23
N ALA A 97 -4.04 19.97 -2.35
CA ALA A 97 -5.37 19.51 -2.00
C ALA A 97 -6.33 19.51 -3.21
N SER A 98 -6.31 20.57 -4.02
CA SER A 98 -7.12 20.65 -5.25
C SER A 98 -6.80 19.52 -6.23
N VAL A 99 -5.51 19.25 -6.46
CA VAL A 99 -5.08 18.15 -7.35
C VAL A 99 -5.50 16.79 -6.78
N LEU A 100 -5.37 16.59 -5.47
CA LEU A 100 -5.80 15.36 -4.81
C LEU A 100 -7.31 15.14 -4.90
N PHE A 101 -8.13 16.20 -4.77
CA PHE A 101 -9.58 16.08 -4.95
C PHE A 101 -9.95 15.70 -6.38
N ILE A 102 -9.33 16.32 -7.38
CA ILE A 102 -9.57 15.95 -8.78
C ILE A 102 -9.14 14.50 -9.03
N TYR A 103 -7.98 14.09 -8.51
CA TYR A 103 -7.51 12.71 -8.62
C TYR A 103 -8.49 11.70 -8.00
N LEU A 104 -8.95 11.97 -6.78
CA LEU A 104 -9.92 11.11 -6.10
C LEU A 104 -11.24 11.04 -6.87
N TRP A 105 -11.72 12.17 -7.39
CA TRP A 105 -12.93 12.21 -8.21
C TRP A 105 -12.77 11.37 -9.48
N VAL A 106 -11.67 11.54 -10.23
CA VAL A 106 -11.40 10.72 -11.43
C VAL A 106 -11.25 9.24 -11.07
N GLN A 107 -10.62 8.92 -9.94
CA GLN A 107 -10.47 7.54 -9.49
C GLN A 107 -11.82 6.92 -9.10
N ASP A 108 -12.70 7.70 -8.50
CA ASP A 108 -14.07 7.28 -8.16
C ASP A 108 -14.89 7.04 -9.43
N GLU A 109 -14.88 8.00 -10.36
CA GLU A 109 -15.57 7.89 -11.65
C GLU A 109 -15.13 6.64 -12.43
N LYS A 110 -13.82 6.36 -12.46
CA LYS A 110 -13.30 5.15 -13.12
C LYS A 110 -13.71 3.84 -12.46
N LYS A 111 -14.06 3.85 -11.17
CA LYS A 111 -14.50 2.64 -10.46
C LYS A 111 -15.97 2.32 -10.72
N VAL A 112 -16.79 3.31 -11.07
CA VAL A 112 -18.23 3.11 -11.35
C VAL A 112 -18.42 2.07 -12.46
N ASP A 113 -17.61 2.13 -13.51
CA ASP A 113 -17.70 1.22 -14.66
C ASP A 113 -16.98 -0.13 -14.48
N GLN A 114 -16.24 -0.31 -13.37
CA GLN A 114 -15.41 -1.51 -13.12
C GLN A 114 -16.05 -2.52 -12.16
N GLY A 115 -17.32 -2.31 -11.77
CA GLY A 115 -18.00 -3.16 -10.80
C GLY A 115 -18.51 -4.51 -11.33
N PHE A 116 -18.43 -4.76 -12.64
CA PHE A 116 -19.02 -5.94 -13.28
C PHE A 116 -17.97 -7.05 -13.46
N THR A 117 -18.34 -8.29 -13.13
CA THR A 117 -17.46 -9.47 -13.21
C THR A 117 -16.85 -9.65 -14.60
N ASP A 118 -17.61 -9.35 -15.65
CA ASP A 118 -17.20 -9.43 -17.06
C ASP A 118 -17.18 -8.06 -17.76
N GLY A 119 -16.87 -6.98 -17.02
CA GLY A 119 -16.91 -5.60 -17.56
C GLY A 119 -16.11 -5.39 -18.85
N ASP A 120 -14.99 -6.08 -19.03
CA ASP A 120 -14.15 -5.99 -20.24
C ASP A 120 -14.79 -6.64 -21.49
N GLN A 121 -15.78 -7.52 -21.29
CA GLN A 121 -16.51 -8.23 -22.35
C GLN A 121 -17.93 -7.69 -22.54
N LEU A 122 -18.28 -6.62 -21.82
CA LEU A 122 -19.60 -6.01 -21.84
C LEU A 122 -19.64 -4.88 -22.88
N TYR A 123 -20.46 -5.06 -23.91
CA TYR A 123 -20.58 -4.09 -25.00
C TYR A 123 -22.01 -3.60 -25.16
N GLN A 124 -22.17 -2.29 -25.32
CA GLN A 124 -23.43 -1.67 -25.71
C GLN A 124 -23.43 -1.42 -27.22
N VAL A 125 -24.44 -1.94 -27.90
CA VAL A 125 -24.66 -1.67 -29.33
C VAL A 125 -25.24 -0.27 -29.49
N MET A 126 -24.64 0.55 -30.36
CA MET A 126 -25.12 1.90 -30.68
C MET A 126 -25.13 2.11 -32.19
N ILE A 127 -26.09 2.89 -32.68
CA ILE A 127 -26.16 3.30 -34.08
C ILE A 127 -25.52 4.68 -34.23
N PHE A 128 -24.66 4.79 -35.24
CA PHE A 128 -24.06 6.05 -35.67
C PHE A 128 -24.68 6.46 -37.00
N SER A 129 -25.46 7.53 -37.00
CA SER A 129 -25.97 8.15 -38.22
C SER A 129 -25.06 9.32 -38.59
N GLN A 130 -24.37 9.19 -39.72
CA GLN A 130 -23.56 10.27 -40.26
C GLN A 130 -24.44 11.20 -41.09
N GLN A 131 -24.70 12.40 -40.57
CA GLN A 131 -25.21 13.51 -41.36
C GLN A 131 -24.03 14.38 -41.84
N PRO A 132 -24.21 15.17 -42.93
CA PRO A 132 -23.12 15.94 -43.52
C PRO A 132 -22.33 16.83 -42.55
N ASP A 133 -23.00 17.35 -41.50
CA ASP A 133 -22.39 18.28 -40.55
C ASP A 133 -22.22 17.71 -39.12
N GLN A 134 -22.85 16.56 -38.80
CA GLN A 134 -22.83 15.97 -37.45
C GLN A 134 -22.96 14.45 -37.45
N VAL A 135 -22.28 13.79 -36.51
CA VAL A 135 -22.47 12.37 -36.21
C VAL A 135 -23.50 12.25 -35.08
N HIS A 136 -24.68 11.73 -35.38
CA HIS A 136 -25.69 11.42 -34.37
C HIS A 136 -25.47 10.01 -33.84
N LYS A 137 -25.24 9.89 -32.53
CA LYS A 137 -25.21 8.62 -31.82
C LYS A 137 -26.60 8.35 -31.23
N SER A 138 -27.13 7.16 -31.43
CA SER A 138 -28.39 6.74 -30.83
C SER A 138 -28.26 5.33 -30.26
N ASP A 139 -28.85 5.15 -29.08
CA ASP A 139 -29.07 3.88 -28.38
C ASP A 139 -30.46 3.27 -28.68
N ALA A 140 -31.27 3.94 -29.51
CA ALA A 140 -32.58 3.46 -29.91
C ALA A 140 -32.45 2.42 -31.03
N LEU A 141 -32.44 1.14 -30.66
CA LEU A 141 -32.32 0.01 -31.56
C LEU A 141 -33.69 -0.62 -31.89
N PRO A 142 -33.87 -1.18 -33.10
CA PRO A 142 -35.05 -2.00 -33.40
C PRO A 142 -35.11 -3.23 -32.49
N LEU A 143 -36.30 -3.51 -31.93
CA LEU A 143 -36.52 -4.68 -31.06
C LEU A 143 -36.04 -6.02 -31.67
N PRO A 144 -36.20 -6.30 -32.99
CA PRO A 144 -35.75 -7.56 -33.58
C PRO A 144 -34.23 -7.76 -33.57
N LEU A 145 -33.44 -6.69 -33.37
CA LEU A 145 -31.99 -6.76 -33.42
C LEU A 145 -31.41 -7.65 -32.32
N GLY A 146 -31.99 -7.65 -31.11
CA GLY A 146 -31.53 -8.52 -30.03
C GLY A 146 -31.67 -10.00 -30.38
N ASN A 147 -32.79 -10.39 -31.00
CA ASN A 147 -33.01 -11.76 -31.46
C ASN A 147 -32.05 -12.15 -32.60
N TYR A 148 -31.87 -11.25 -33.57
CA TYR A 148 -30.93 -11.46 -34.67
C TYR A 148 -29.50 -11.68 -34.17
N LEU A 149 -29.03 -10.88 -33.20
CA LEU A 149 -27.69 -11.02 -32.63
C LEU A 149 -27.50 -12.37 -31.93
N ARG A 150 -28.52 -12.88 -31.25
CA ARG A 150 -28.49 -14.21 -30.60
C ARG A 150 -28.40 -15.36 -31.61
N GLU A 151 -29.12 -15.25 -32.73
CA GLU A 151 -29.20 -16.32 -33.73
C GLU A 151 -27.99 -16.36 -34.67
N GLU A 152 -27.52 -15.20 -35.11
CA GLU A 152 -26.51 -15.10 -36.18
C GLU A 152 -25.07 -14.95 -35.67
N ILE A 153 -24.86 -14.58 -34.40
CA ILE A 153 -23.53 -14.38 -33.82
C ILE A 153 -23.32 -15.35 -32.65
N PRO A 154 -22.89 -16.60 -32.92
CA PRO A 154 -22.72 -17.62 -31.89
C PRO A 154 -21.56 -17.35 -30.91
N GLN A 155 -20.74 -16.32 -31.15
CA GLN A 155 -19.68 -15.91 -30.23
C GLN A 155 -20.20 -15.03 -29.07
N LEU A 156 -21.46 -14.59 -29.10
CA LEU A 156 -22.07 -13.82 -28.03
C LEU A 156 -22.65 -14.78 -26.98
N ASP A 157 -22.06 -14.81 -25.78
CA ASP A 157 -22.55 -15.68 -24.69
C ASP A 157 -23.95 -15.28 -24.21
N LYS A 158 -24.21 -13.97 -24.08
CA LYS A 158 -25.50 -13.42 -23.65
C LYS A 158 -25.80 -12.12 -24.36
N VAL A 159 -27.08 -11.90 -24.66
CA VAL A 159 -27.61 -10.65 -25.21
C VAL A 159 -28.83 -10.27 -24.39
N THR A 160 -28.88 -9.02 -23.94
CA THR A 160 -30.04 -8.46 -23.24
C THR A 160 -30.47 -7.17 -23.91
N MET A 161 -31.77 -6.94 -23.95
CA MET A 161 -32.38 -5.69 -24.42
C MET A 161 -32.94 -4.91 -23.24
N THR A 162 -32.87 -3.59 -23.35
CA THR A 162 -33.46 -2.65 -22.40
C THR A 162 -34.26 -1.61 -23.14
N SER A 163 -35.38 -1.16 -22.57
CA SER A 163 -36.08 0.03 -23.06
C SER A 163 -35.32 1.30 -22.68
N GLY A 164 -35.74 2.46 -23.17
CA GLY A 164 -35.21 3.73 -22.68
C GLY A 164 -35.51 3.93 -21.19
N ILE A 165 -34.81 4.86 -20.53
CA ILE A 165 -35.09 5.20 -19.13
C ILE A 165 -36.32 6.12 -19.06
N TRP A 166 -37.36 5.67 -18.38
CA TRP A 166 -38.57 6.44 -18.15
C TRP A 166 -38.35 7.28 -16.90
N GLN A 167 -38.17 8.59 -17.06
CA GLN A 167 -37.79 9.48 -15.95
C GLN A 167 -38.91 9.73 -14.92
N GLN A 168 -40.16 9.37 -15.24
CA GLN A 168 -41.34 9.66 -14.42
C GLN A 168 -42.32 8.48 -14.38
N LEU A 169 -41.89 7.31 -13.88
CA LEU A 169 -42.83 6.27 -13.47
C LEU A 169 -43.56 6.72 -12.21
N HIS A 170 -44.88 6.71 -12.26
CA HIS A 170 -45.72 6.94 -11.10
C HIS A 170 -46.05 5.58 -10.47
N LEU A 171 -45.44 5.30 -9.32
CA LEU A 171 -45.73 4.10 -8.53
C LEU A 171 -46.59 4.49 -7.33
N GLU A 172 -47.58 3.65 -7.02
CA GLU A 172 -48.41 3.79 -5.83
C GLU A 172 -48.40 2.48 -5.06
N ALA A 173 -47.95 2.53 -3.81
CA ALA A 173 -47.98 1.39 -2.90
C ALA A 173 -48.51 1.85 -1.54
N ASN A 174 -49.52 1.15 -1.01
CA ASN A 174 -50.13 1.45 0.29
C ASN A 174 -50.54 2.94 0.47
N GLY A 175 -51.05 3.57 -0.59
CA GLY A 175 -51.47 4.98 -0.59
C GLY A 175 -50.33 6.01 -0.68
N THR A 176 -49.08 5.58 -0.77
CA THR A 176 -47.92 6.45 -0.99
C THR A 176 -47.59 6.50 -2.47
N LYS A 177 -47.59 7.71 -3.05
CA LYS A 177 -47.24 7.96 -4.46
C LYS A 177 -45.79 8.37 -4.55
N VAL A 178 -45.01 7.66 -5.36
CA VAL A 178 -43.60 7.95 -5.60
C VAL A 178 -43.39 8.09 -7.10
N LYS A 179 -42.61 9.11 -7.49
CA LYS A 179 -42.08 9.22 -8.85
C LYS A 179 -40.69 8.64 -8.86
N VAL A 180 -40.45 7.65 -9.72
CA VAL A 180 -39.14 7.01 -9.88
C VAL A 180 -38.78 6.95 -11.34
N ALA A 181 -37.47 6.98 -11.60
CA ALA A 181 -36.97 6.57 -12.90
C ALA A 181 -37.00 5.04 -12.98
N GLY A 182 -37.45 4.50 -14.10
CA GLY A 182 -37.52 3.05 -14.32
C GLY A 182 -37.09 2.69 -15.73
N GLN A 183 -36.60 1.48 -15.91
CA GLN A 183 -36.23 0.92 -17.20
C GLN A 183 -36.79 -0.50 -17.26
N MET A 184 -37.29 -0.90 -18.42
CA MET A 184 -37.67 -2.29 -18.64
C MET A 184 -36.46 -3.01 -19.21
N ALA A 185 -36.16 -4.17 -18.67
CA ALA A 185 -35.06 -5.01 -19.11
C ALA A 185 -35.53 -6.45 -19.26
N GLU A 186 -34.89 -7.20 -20.15
CA GLU A 186 -35.09 -8.65 -20.21
C GLU A 186 -34.48 -9.35 -18.97
N PRO A 187 -34.97 -10.55 -18.60
CA PRO A 187 -34.50 -11.26 -17.40
C PRO A 187 -32.99 -11.49 -17.36
N GLU A 188 -32.37 -11.67 -18.52
CA GLU A 188 -30.93 -11.90 -18.68
C GLU A 188 -30.08 -10.71 -18.19
N TYR A 189 -30.64 -9.49 -18.16
CA TYR A 189 -29.96 -8.26 -17.75
C TYR A 189 -29.29 -8.38 -16.38
N PHE A 190 -30.02 -8.90 -15.39
CA PHE A 190 -29.50 -9.05 -14.02
C PHE A 190 -28.40 -10.10 -13.90
N THR A 191 -28.41 -11.11 -14.78
CA THR A 191 -27.37 -12.15 -14.84
C THR A 191 -26.16 -11.75 -15.68
N LEU A 192 -26.25 -10.65 -16.42
CA LEU A 192 -25.19 -10.13 -17.28
C LEU A 192 -24.40 -9.05 -16.53
N LEU A 193 -25.09 -8.22 -15.74
CA LEU A 193 -24.50 -7.14 -14.93
C LEU A 193 -24.25 -7.52 -13.47
N ASP A 194 -24.47 -8.77 -13.05
CA ASP A 194 -24.19 -9.29 -11.70
C ASP A 194 -24.65 -8.38 -10.55
N TYR A 195 -25.84 -7.80 -10.67
CA TYR A 195 -26.35 -6.89 -9.65
C TYR A 195 -26.65 -7.63 -8.34
N PRO A 196 -26.15 -7.18 -7.18
CA PRO A 196 -26.51 -7.77 -5.90
C PRO A 196 -27.94 -7.36 -5.50
N PHE A 197 -28.86 -8.32 -5.45
CA PHE A 197 -30.23 -8.09 -4.99
C PHE A 197 -30.26 -7.98 -3.46
N LEU A 198 -30.82 -6.88 -2.95
CA LEU A 198 -31.03 -6.68 -1.51
C LEU A 198 -32.27 -7.44 -0.99
N ALA A 199 -33.27 -7.65 -1.85
CA ALA A 199 -34.48 -8.41 -1.56
C ALA A 199 -35.10 -8.92 -2.88
N GLY A 200 -35.79 -10.05 -2.82
CA GLY A 200 -36.39 -10.71 -3.99
C GLY A 200 -35.47 -11.75 -4.64
N ASP A 201 -35.96 -12.36 -5.71
CA ASP A 201 -35.22 -13.33 -6.52
C ASP A 201 -34.95 -12.72 -7.91
N PRO A 202 -33.68 -12.63 -8.35
CA PRO A 202 -33.33 -12.13 -9.68
C PRO A 202 -33.99 -12.90 -10.83
N ALA A 203 -34.33 -14.19 -10.64
CA ALA A 203 -34.98 -15.00 -11.67
C ALA A 203 -36.48 -14.72 -11.81
N THR A 204 -37.12 -14.11 -10.79
CA THR A 204 -38.57 -13.86 -10.77
C THR A 204 -38.93 -12.38 -10.59
N ALA A 205 -37.95 -11.48 -10.68
CA ALA A 205 -38.18 -10.04 -10.62
C ALA A 205 -38.85 -9.58 -11.94
N LEU A 206 -40.16 -9.78 -12.01
CA LEU A 206 -41.05 -9.26 -13.07
C LEU A 206 -41.51 -7.83 -12.74
#